data_AF-A0AAU6HQR1-F1
#
_entry.id   AF-A0AAU6HQR1-F1
#
_cell.length_a   1.000
_cell.length_b   1.000
_cell.length_c   1.000
_cell.angle_alpha   90.00
_cell.angle_beta   90.00
_cell.angle_gamma   90.00
#
_symmetry.space_group_name_H-M   'P 1'
#
loop_
_entity.id
_entity.type
_entity.pdbx_description
1 polymer ?
#
loop_
_entity_poly.entity_id
_entity_poly.type
_entity_poly.pdbx_seq_one_letter_code
_entity_poly.pdbx_strand_id
1 'polypeptide(L)'
;MQVSEEYVRYRQDAQVLAEVGRQLAGQVSPLRVTLSREAAEAAVAAWERDELGVVGEETVEEFELRDMAAELALIGSAVTQRGVWEDGQVTVDLGAVQVGAALQAVAQVRQLDG
;
A
#
# COMPACT_ATOMS: atom_id res chain seq x y z
N MET A 1 1.81 16.15 -28.56
CA MET A 1 0.67 16.50 -27.68
C MET A 1 1.12 17.67 -26.81
N GLN A 2 0.49 18.84 -26.92
CA GLN A 2 0.86 20.03 -26.15
C GLN A 2 0.21 19.93 -24.77
N VAL A 3 1.02 19.89 -23.71
CA VAL A 3 0.52 19.86 -22.32
C VAL A 3 -0.14 21.21 -22.03
N SER A 4 -1.38 21.20 -21.51
CA SER A 4 -2.07 22.46 -21.19
C SER A 4 -1.32 23.22 -20.08
N GLU A 5 -1.49 24.55 -20.04
CA GLU A 5 -0.93 25.39 -18.97
C GLU A 5 -1.40 24.94 -17.57
N GLU A 6 -2.60 24.37 -17.49
CA GLU A 6 -3.17 23.81 -16.26
C GLU A 6 -2.38 22.59 -15.77
N TYR A 7 -2.04 21.65 -16.67
CA TYR A 7 -1.22 20.48 -16.32
C TYR A 7 0.21 20.87 -15.93
N VAL A 8 0.75 21.94 -16.50
CA VAL A 8 2.05 22.50 -16.06
C VAL A 8 1.95 23.01 -14.62
N ARG A 9 0.89 23.77 -14.30
CA ARG A 9 0.64 24.25 -12.94
C ARG A 9 0.41 23.11 -11.95
N TYR A 10 -0.41 22.11 -12.29
CA TYR A 10 -0.62 20.95 -11.42
C TYR A 10 0.66 20.17 -11.13
N ARG A 11 1.56 20.05 -12.12
CA ARG A 11 2.86 19.41 -11.90
C ARG A 11 3.72 20.21 -10.92
N GLN A 12 3.74 21.53 -11.05
CA GLN A 12 4.47 22.41 -10.14
C GLN A 12 3.89 22.32 -8.73
N ASP A 13 2.57 22.37 -8.59
CA ASP A 13 1.89 22.21 -7.30
C ASP A 13 2.23 20.86 -6.66
N ALA A 14 2.19 19.77 -7.44
CA ALA A 14 2.55 18.44 -6.95
C ALA A 14 4.00 18.38 -6.44
N GLN A 15 4.95 19.05 -7.10
CA GLN A 15 6.34 19.12 -6.63
C GLN A 15 6.47 19.87 -5.30
N VAL A 16 5.74 20.98 -5.14
CA VAL A 16 5.71 21.74 -3.88
C VAL A 16 5.09 20.91 -2.75
N LEU A 17 3.98 20.23 -3.03
CA LEU A 17 3.31 19.38 -2.03
C LEU A 17 4.12 18.13 -1.68
N ALA A 18 4.91 17.59 -2.61
CA ALA A 18 5.84 16.50 -2.32
C ALA A 18 6.92 16.91 -1.30
N GLU A 19 7.32 18.18 -1.27
CA GLU A 19 8.24 18.68 -0.24
C GLU A 19 7.61 18.64 1.15
N VAL A 20 6.32 18.99 1.26
CA VAL A 20 5.56 18.85 2.52
C VAL A 20 5.58 17.38 2.96
N GLY A 21 5.30 16.46 2.05
CA GLY A 21 5.37 15.02 2.33
C GLY A 21 6.74 14.56 2.82
N ARG A 22 7.83 15.06 2.21
CA ARG A 22 9.20 14.75 2.63
C ARG A 22 9.48 15.21 4.06
N GLN A 23 9.02 16.41 4.43
CA GLN A 23 9.18 16.91 5.80
C GLN A 23 8.40 16.05 6.81
N LEU A 24 7.24 15.54 6.43
CA LEU A 24 6.40 14.68 7.29
C LEU A 24 6.94 13.26 7.44
N ALA A 25 7.67 12.72 6.46
CA ALA A 25 8.06 11.31 6.40
C ALA A 25 8.83 10.78 7.62
N GLY A 26 9.53 11.64 8.37
CA GLY A 26 10.21 11.28 9.62
C GLY A 26 9.47 11.65 10.91
N GLN A 27 8.35 12.35 10.82
CA GLN A 27 7.59 12.86 11.96
C GLN A 27 6.42 11.96 12.36
N VAL A 28 5.99 11.08 11.46
CA VAL A 28 4.83 10.24 11.69
C VAL A 28 5.27 8.93 12.33
N SER A 29 4.91 8.76 13.59
CA SER A 29 5.07 7.48 14.29
C SER A 29 4.21 6.39 13.64
N PRO A 30 4.68 5.13 13.63
CA PRO A 30 3.84 4.00 13.25
C PRO A 30 2.54 3.96 14.06
N LEU A 31 1.45 3.60 13.39
CA LEU A 31 0.14 3.42 13.99
C LEU A 31 0.01 1.99 14.50
N ARG A 32 -0.37 1.84 15.76
CA ARG A 32 -0.76 0.55 16.32
C ARG A 32 -2.15 0.19 15.84
N VAL A 33 -2.27 -0.91 15.11
CA VAL A 33 -3.54 -1.41 14.59
C VAL A 33 -3.79 -2.85 15.03
N THR A 34 -5.05 -3.25 15.02
CA THR A 34 -5.49 -4.62 15.32
C THR A 34 -6.17 -5.21 14.10
N LEU A 35 -5.74 -6.41 13.72
CA LEU A 35 -6.30 -7.22 12.64
C LEU A 35 -6.89 -8.50 13.21
N SER A 36 -7.91 -9.05 12.54
CA SER A 36 -8.29 -10.44 12.81
C SER A 36 -7.12 -11.36 12.47
N ARG A 37 -7.01 -12.48 13.20
CA ARG A 37 -6.03 -13.53 12.92
C ARG A 37 -6.10 -13.97 11.45
N GLU A 38 -7.30 -14.19 10.93
CA GLU A 38 -7.52 -14.60 9.55
C GLU A 38 -6.95 -13.58 8.54
N ALA A 39 -7.22 -12.29 8.73
CA ALA A 39 -6.69 -11.24 7.85
C ALA A 39 -5.17 -11.12 7.95
N ALA A 40 -4.62 -11.25 9.14
CA ALA A 40 -3.17 -11.23 9.36
C ALA A 40 -2.48 -12.43 8.70
N GLU A 41 -3.05 -13.64 8.83
CA GLU A 41 -2.56 -14.85 8.16
C GLU A 41 -2.62 -14.71 6.64
N ALA A 42 -3.70 -14.16 6.10
CA ALA A 42 -3.82 -13.89 4.66
C ALA A 42 -2.77 -12.88 4.16
N ALA A 43 -2.50 -11.82 4.93
CA ALA A 43 -1.47 -10.84 4.59
C ALA A 43 -0.07 -11.47 4.61
N VAL A 44 0.24 -12.30 5.61
CA VAL A 44 1.51 -13.04 5.70
C VAL A 44 1.66 -13.99 4.51
N ALA A 45 0.60 -14.75 4.18
CA ALA A 45 0.62 -15.66 3.04
C ALA A 45 0.83 -14.92 1.70
N ALA A 46 0.29 -13.71 1.55
CA ALA A 46 0.53 -12.88 0.38
C ALA A 46 1.98 -12.40 0.29
N TRP A 47 2.62 -12.06 1.43
CA TRP A 47 4.02 -11.65 1.49
C TRP A 47 5.00 -12.81 1.23
N GLU A 48 4.71 -13.99 1.77
CA GLU A 48 5.58 -15.16 1.68
C GLU A 48 5.43 -15.93 0.36
N ARG A 49 4.52 -15.51 -0.52
CA ARG A 49 4.29 -16.18 -1.79
C ARG A 49 5.46 -15.94 -2.74
N ASP A 50 6.11 -17.03 -3.13
CA ASP A 50 7.06 -17.02 -4.24
C ASP A 50 6.30 -16.90 -5.59
N GLU A 51 6.53 -15.81 -6.30
CA GLU A 51 6.02 -15.62 -7.67
C GLU A 51 7.12 -15.96 -8.67
N LEU A 52 7.23 -17.25 -8.99
CA LEU A 52 8.26 -17.78 -9.92
C LEU A 52 7.87 -17.64 -11.41
N GLY A 53 6.75 -16.99 -11.70
CA GLY A 53 6.28 -16.75 -13.06
C GLY A 53 7.07 -15.65 -13.76
N VAL A 54 7.26 -15.79 -15.08
CA VAL A 54 7.77 -14.69 -15.90
C VAL A 54 6.62 -13.72 -16.15
N VAL A 55 6.76 -12.48 -15.67
CA VAL A 55 5.85 -11.38 -16.02
C VAL A 55 6.10 -11.02 -17.49
N GLY A 56 5.06 -11.13 -18.31
CA GLY A 56 5.11 -10.78 -19.74
C GLY A 56 5.02 -9.27 -19.97
N GLU A 57 4.57 -8.86 -21.16
CA GLU A 57 4.13 -7.48 -21.36
C GLU A 57 2.87 -7.22 -20.53
N GLU A 58 2.90 -6.17 -19.71
CA GLU A 58 1.77 -5.75 -18.86
C GLU A 58 1.06 -4.56 -19.51
N THR A 59 -0.27 -4.52 -19.39
CA THR A 59 -1.01 -3.26 -19.57
C THR A 59 -0.77 -2.31 -18.39
N VAL A 60 -1.24 -1.07 -18.50
CA VAL A 60 -1.14 -0.10 -17.40
C VAL A 60 -1.94 -0.59 -16.19
N GLU A 61 -3.11 -1.16 -16.42
CA GLU A 61 -4.00 -1.67 -15.38
C GLU A 61 -3.40 -2.89 -14.67
N GLU A 62 -2.76 -3.80 -15.42
CA GLU A 62 -2.05 -4.95 -14.86
C GLU A 62 -0.86 -4.51 -13.99
N PHE A 63 -0.10 -3.52 -14.47
CA PHE A 63 0.99 -2.92 -13.71
C PHE A 63 0.49 -2.27 -12.42
N GLU A 64 -0.58 -1.47 -12.48
CA GLU A 64 -1.17 -0.79 -11.31
C GLU A 64 -1.68 -1.80 -10.29
N LEU A 65 -2.32 -2.89 -10.74
CA LEU A 65 -2.78 -3.96 -9.86
C LEU A 65 -1.60 -4.68 -9.18
N ARG A 66 -0.54 -4.99 -9.94
CA ARG A 66 0.66 -5.63 -9.39
C ARG A 66 1.39 -4.73 -8.40
N ASP A 67 1.50 -3.44 -8.70
CA ASP A 67 2.14 -2.45 -7.82
C ASP A 67 1.36 -2.29 -6.51
N MET A 68 0.02 -2.17 -6.60
CA MET A 68 -0.84 -2.16 -5.41
C MET A 68 -0.69 -3.44 -4.59
N ALA A 69 -0.70 -4.62 -5.23
CA ALA A 69 -0.54 -5.88 -4.52
C ALA A 69 0.81 -5.98 -3.81
N ALA A 70 1.89 -5.51 -4.45
CA ALA A 70 3.22 -5.46 -3.86
C ALA A 70 3.28 -4.51 -2.64
N GLU A 71 2.66 -3.34 -2.73
CA GLU A 71 2.59 -2.39 -1.62
C GLU A 71 1.80 -2.97 -0.43
N LEU A 72 0.64 -3.59 -0.69
CA LEU A 72 -0.18 -4.21 0.35
C LEU A 72 0.50 -5.43 0.99
N ALA A 73 1.31 -6.19 0.25
CA ALA A 73 2.08 -7.31 0.78
C ALA A 73 3.08 -6.87 1.87
N LEU A 74 3.52 -5.60 1.89
CA LEU A 74 4.37 -5.09 2.97
C LEU A 74 3.68 -5.13 4.35
N ILE A 75 2.34 -5.19 4.40
CA ILE A 75 1.60 -5.42 5.64
C ILE A 75 1.89 -6.82 6.18
N GLY A 76 1.92 -7.84 5.32
CA GLY A 76 2.33 -9.20 5.67
C GLY A 76 3.74 -9.23 6.25
N SER A 77 4.68 -8.55 5.59
CA SER A 77 6.06 -8.38 6.11
C SER A 77 6.09 -7.76 7.51
N ALA A 78 5.28 -6.73 7.75
CA ALA A 78 5.19 -6.07 9.05
C ALA A 78 4.61 -6.99 10.12
N VAL A 79 3.57 -7.76 9.78
CA VAL A 79 2.96 -8.76 10.66
C VAL A 79 3.95 -9.86 11.01
N THR A 80 4.68 -10.41 10.04
CA THR A 80 5.71 -11.45 10.27
C THR A 80 6.80 -10.95 11.23
N GLN A 81 7.25 -9.71 11.07
CA GLN A 81 8.38 -9.17 11.83
C GLN A 81 7.99 -8.63 13.21
N ARG A 82 6.79 -8.05 13.35
CA ARG A 82 6.40 -7.24 14.53
C ARG A 82 5.02 -7.58 15.10
N GLY A 83 4.29 -8.51 14.50
CA GLY A 83 2.95 -8.88 14.95
C GLY A 83 2.95 -9.54 16.32
N VAL A 84 2.09 -9.07 17.21
CA VAL A 84 1.78 -9.68 18.51
C VAL A 84 0.46 -10.43 18.38
N TRP A 85 0.50 -11.75 18.50
CA TRP A 85 -0.63 -12.65 18.22
C TRP A 85 -1.30 -13.10 19.52
N GLU A 86 -2.53 -12.64 19.76
CA GLU A 86 -3.28 -12.89 21.00
C GLU A 86 -4.77 -13.05 20.70
N ASP A 87 -5.44 -14.03 21.32
CA ASP A 87 -6.91 -14.18 21.34
C ASP A 87 -7.62 -14.01 19.98
N GLY A 88 -7.07 -14.61 18.91
CA GLY A 88 -7.66 -14.56 17.56
C GLY A 88 -7.50 -13.21 16.86
N GLN A 89 -6.65 -12.33 17.40
CA GLN A 89 -6.29 -11.04 16.82
C GLN A 89 -4.76 -10.92 16.69
N VAL A 90 -4.33 -9.94 15.92
CA VAL A 90 -2.94 -9.55 15.78
C VAL A 90 -2.82 -8.05 15.93
N THR A 91 -2.00 -7.62 16.88
CA THR A 91 -1.64 -6.20 17.01
C THR A 91 -0.29 -5.98 16.34
N VAL A 92 -0.19 -4.96 15.47
CA VAL A 92 1.03 -4.66 14.73
C VAL A 92 1.17 -3.14 14.56
N ASP A 93 2.40 -2.65 14.61
CA ASP A 93 2.72 -1.27 14.32
C ASP A 93 3.01 -1.12 12.80
N LEU A 94 2.15 -0.37 12.10
CA LEU A 94 2.22 -0.11 10.66
C LEU A 94 2.61 1.34 10.36
N GLY A 95 3.40 1.56 9.32
CA GLY A 95 3.68 2.91 8.83
C GLY A 95 2.43 3.56 8.23
N ALA A 96 2.33 4.89 8.29
CA ALA A 96 1.18 5.62 7.76
C ALA A 96 0.93 5.36 6.26
N VAL A 97 1.99 5.13 5.47
CA VAL A 97 1.88 4.76 4.05
C VAL A 97 1.17 3.41 3.89
N GLN A 98 1.57 2.39 4.66
CA GLN A 98 0.95 1.05 4.61
C GLN A 98 -0.54 1.09 5.00
N VAL A 99 -0.87 1.86 6.04
CA VAL A 99 -2.26 2.08 6.45
C VAL A 99 -3.03 2.83 5.36
N GLY A 100 -2.45 3.88 4.78
CA GLY A 100 -3.05 4.64 3.70
C GLY A 100 -3.34 3.80 2.46
N ALA A 101 -2.37 3.00 2.02
CA ALA A 101 -2.50 2.08 0.89
C ALA A 101 -3.63 1.06 1.13
N ALA A 102 -3.69 0.44 2.33
CA ALA A 102 -4.76 -0.48 2.68
C ALA A 102 -6.16 0.16 2.61
N LEU A 103 -6.30 1.38 3.13
CA LEU A 103 -7.57 2.11 3.09
C LEU A 103 -7.95 2.55 1.67
N GLN A 104 -6.98 2.96 0.85
CA GLN A 104 -7.19 3.32 -0.54
C GLN A 104 -7.62 2.10 -1.38
N ALA A 105 -7.02 0.93 -1.12
CA ALA A 105 -7.38 -0.31 -1.80
C ALA A 105 -8.87 -0.67 -1.62
N VAL A 106 -9.47 -0.35 -0.46
CA VAL A 106 -10.92 -0.54 -0.24
C VAL A 106 -11.76 0.23 -1.27
N ALA A 107 -11.33 1.42 -1.68
CA ALA A 107 -12.03 2.22 -2.68
C ALA A 107 -11.84 1.66 -4.11
N GLN A 108 -10.69 1.06 -4.38
CA GLN A 108 -10.31 0.54 -5.70
C GLN A 108 -10.87 -0.87 -5.96
N VAL A 109 -10.85 -1.76 -4.98
CA VAL A 109 -11.43 -3.13 -5.11
C VAL A 109 -12.92 -3.07 -5.43
N ARG A 110 -13.65 -2.08 -4.89
CA ARG A 110 -15.07 -1.85 -5.23
C ARG A 110 -15.32 -1.52 -6.70
N GLN A 111 -14.29 -1.09 -7.44
CA GLN A 111 -14.38 -0.82 -8.88
C GLN A 111 -14.00 -2.03 -9.73
N LEU A 112 -13.38 -3.07 -9.13
CA LEU A 112 -13.03 -4.33 -9.80
C LEU A 112 -14.18 -5.36 -9.74
N ASP A 113 -15.08 -5.23 -8.76
CA ASP A 113 -16.27 -6.07 -8.59
C ASP A 113 -17.50 -5.62 -9.43
N GLY A 114 -17.35 -4.60 -10.27
CA GLY A 114 -18.43 -4.00 -11.09
C GLY A 114 -18.18 -4.11 -12.58
#